data_AF-A0AA37MCI1-F1
#
_entry.id   AF-A0AA37MCI1-F1
#
_cell.length_a   1.000
_cell.length_b   1.000
_cell.length_c   1.000
_cell.angle_alpha   90.00
_cell.angle_beta   90.00
_cell.angle_gamma   90.00
#
_symmetry.space_group_name_H-M   'P 1'
#
loop_
_entity.id
_entity.type
_entity.pdbx_description
1 polymer ?
#
loop_
_entity_poly.entity_id
_entity_poly.type
_entity_poly.pdbx_seq_one_letter_code
_entity_poly.pdbx_strand_id
1 'polypeptide(L)'
;MRSLVALLVLIGTVAPAAAEEGPWSAPSWYLGATERRGDVVLTTAMYVSPARGHSVVDLHCTRQDLRTKAVSRRRVRAAAQMAQGLWCGDGRALGRWCVDLREGAPLTWYGPTPCASGPAQFGTGD
;
A
#
# COMPACT_ATOMS: atom_id res chain seq x y z
N MET A 1 -41.75 17.95 45.23
CA MET A 1 -40.52 17.30 45.74
C MET A 1 -40.11 16.31 44.63
N ARG A 2 -39.26 16.73 43.68
CA ARG A 2 -37.80 16.46 43.61
C ARG A 2 -37.52 14.96 43.80
N SER A 3 -37.29 14.18 42.74
CA SER A 3 -35.95 13.80 42.24
C SER A 3 -36.07 12.32 41.81
N LEU A 4 -35.34 11.72 40.86
CA LEU A 4 -34.39 12.10 39.83
C LEU A 4 -34.30 10.84 38.95
N VAL A 5 -34.58 10.93 37.65
CA VAL A 5 -34.29 9.83 36.71
C VAL A 5 -32.80 9.87 36.43
N ALA A 6 -32.05 8.89 36.95
CA ALA A 6 -30.62 8.78 36.72
C ALA A 6 -30.38 8.15 35.34
N LEU A 7 -30.15 9.00 34.33
CA LEU A 7 -29.69 8.57 33.01
C LEU A 7 -28.16 8.36 33.09
N LEU A 8 -27.73 7.10 33.20
CA LEU A 8 -26.32 6.72 33.07
C LEU A 8 -25.89 6.86 31.61
N VAL A 9 -25.26 7.99 31.28
CA VAL A 9 -24.53 8.18 30.02
C VAL A 9 -23.18 7.47 30.18
N LEU A 10 -23.06 6.26 29.65
CA LEU A 10 -21.78 5.60 29.45
C LEU A 10 -21.01 6.37 28.36
N ILE A 11 -20.14 7.28 28.79
CA ILE A 11 -19.13 7.91 27.93
C ILE A 11 -18.08 6.84 27.66
N GLY A 12 -18.32 6.02 26.65
CA GLY A 12 -17.28 5.16 26.09
C GLY A 12 -16.20 6.05 25.48
N THR A 13 -15.05 6.12 26.12
CA THR A 13 -13.85 6.71 25.52
C THR A 13 -13.48 5.85 24.33
N VAL A 14 -13.89 6.25 23.13
CA VAL A 14 -13.34 5.70 21.89
C VAL A 14 -11.90 6.18 21.84
N ALA A 15 -10.97 5.35 22.32
CA ALA A 15 -9.56 5.59 22.10
C ALA A 15 -9.36 5.69 20.58
N PRO A 16 -8.69 6.73 20.06
CA PRO A 16 -8.34 6.75 18.66
C PRO A 16 -7.55 5.47 18.40
N ALA A 17 -7.99 4.65 17.45
CA ALA A 17 -7.18 3.54 16.97
C ALA A 17 -5.84 4.16 16.59
N ALA A 18 -4.78 3.82 17.34
CA ALA A 18 -3.44 4.21 16.96
C ALA A 18 -3.28 3.76 15.51
N ALA A 19 -3.05 4.70 14.60
CA ALA A 19 -2.63 4.33 13.26
C ALA A 19 -1.39 3.46 13.49
N GLU A 20 -1.43 2.17 13.12
CA GLU A 20 -0.34 1.26 13.42
C GLU A 20 0.96 1.92 12.95
N GLU A 21 1.87 2.16 13.91
CA GLU A 21 3.21 2.64 13.62
C GLU A 21 3.92 1.55 12.82
N GLY A 22 4.47 1.92 11.68
CA GLY A 22 5.13 0.98 10.77
C GLY A 22 6.00 1.72 9.77
N PRO A 23 6.68 1.04 8.84
CA PRO A 23 7.59 1.70 7.91
C PRO A 23 6.95 2.85 7.13
N TRP A 24 5.64 2.78 6.86
CA TRP A 24 4.86 3.81 6.18
C TRP A 24 4.71 5.14 6.95
N SER A 25 5.06 5.20 8.24
CA SER A 25 5.12 6.45 9.00
C SER A 25 6.45 7.18 8.85
N ALA A 26 7.46 6.56 8.23
CA ALA A 26 8.74 7.19 7.98
C ALA A 26 8.66 8.27 6.88
N PRO A 27 9.56 9.28 6.88
CA PRO A 27 9.60 10.30 5.83
C PRO A 27 9.78 9.71 4.43
N SER A 28 10.50 8.59 4.32
CA SER A 28 10.54 7.81 3.10
C SER A 28 10.54 6.34 3.42
N TRP A 29 9.87 5.55 2.59
CA TRP A 29 9.70 4.12 2.79
C TRP A 29 9.52 3.40 1.47
N TYR A 30 9.51 2.07 1.54
CA TYR A 30 9.46 1.17 0.40
C TYR A 30 8.30 0.19 0.55
N LEU A 31 7.67 -0.12 -0.57
CA LEU A 31 6.74 -1.24 -0.69
C LEU A 31 7.23 -2.20 -1.76
N GLY A 32 7.37 -3.47 -1.40
CA GLY A 32 7.73 -4.55 -2.31
C GLY A 32 6.62 -5.61 -2.40
N ALA A 33 6.48 -6.22 -3.58
CA ALA A 33 5.76 -7.49 -3.73
C ALA A 33 6.44 -8.32 -4.81
N THR A 34 6.40 -9.65 -4.68
CA THR A 34 6.89 -10.57 -5.71
C THR A 34 5.86 -11.66 -5.92
N GLU A 35 5.59 -11.96 -7.19
CA GLU A 35 4.57 -12.92 -7.60
C GLU A 35 5.15 -13.85 -8.66
N ARG A 36 4.93 -15.15 -8.52
CA ARG A 36 5.30 -16.13 -9.55
C ARG A 36 4.06 -16.63 -10.28
N ARG A 37 4.05 -16.49 -11.60
CA ARG A 37 3.02 -17.00 -12.52
C ARG A 37 3.64 -18.00 -13.49
N GLY A 38 3.65 -19.27 -13.13
CA GLY A 38 4.34 -20.31 -13.90
C GLY A 38 5.84 -20.02 -14.00
N ASP A 39 6.32 -19.76 -15.22
CA ASP A 39 7.72 -19.41 -15.50
C ASP A 39 7.98 -17.91 -15.57
N VAL A 40 7.04 -17.08 -15.11
CA VAL A 40 7.20 -15.64 -15.03
C VAL A 40 7.29 -15.23 -13.56
N VAL A 41 8.28 -14.43 -13.21
CA VAL A 41 8.35 -13.71 -11.93
C VAL A 41 8.04 -12.26 -12.19
N LEU A 42 7.06 -11.74 -11.48
CA LEU A 42 6.73 -10.32 -11.43
C LEU A 42 7.26 -9.77 -10.12
N THR A 43 7.76 -8.54 -10.16
CA THR A 43 8.18 -7.78 -8.98
C THR A 43 7.59 -6.39 -9.06
N THR A 44 7.03 -5.95 -7.94
CA THR A 44 6.66 -4.56 -7.68
C THR A 44 7.64 -4.00 -6.67
N ALA A 45 8.20 -2.84 -6.96
CA ALA A 45 8.93 -2.02 -6.00
C ALA A 45 8.43 -0.59 -6.09
N MET A 46 8.05 -0.02 -4.95
CA MET A 46 7.61 1.36 -4.83
C MET A 46 8.52 2.06 -3.84
N TYR A 47 9.13 3.17 -4.25
CA TYR A 47 9.71 4.12 -3.32
C TYR A 47 8.70 5.23 -3.06
N VAL A 48 8.47 5.52 -1.78
CA VAL A 48 7.43 6.42 -1.34
C VAL A 48 8.04 7.60 -0.60
N SER A 49 7.63 8.80 -0.99
CA SER A 49 8.01 10.06 -0.36
C SER A 49 6.76 10.90 -0.06
N PRO A 50 6.81 11.81 0.93
CA PRO A 50 5.66 12.57 1.34
C PRO A 50 5.52 13.81 0.45
N ALA A 51 4.29 14.17 0.12
CA ALA A 51 3.95 15.45 -0.49
C ALA A 51 2.73 16.06 0.23
N ARG A 52 2.38 17.30 -0.11
CA ARG A 52 1.25 17.98 0.52
C ARG A 52 -0.06 17.25 0.15
N GLY A 53 -0.64 16.56 1.13
CA GLY A 53 -1.93 15.87 1.02
C GLY A 53 -1.91 14.52 0.29
N HIS A 54 -0.74 14.02 -0.13
CA HIS A 54 -0.59 12.72 -0.80
C HIS A 54 0.85 12.21 -0.68
N SER A 55 1.07 10.95 -1.03
CA SER A 55 2.39 10.36 -1.23
C SER A 55 2.79 10.44 -2.70
N VAL A 56 4.06 10.72 -2.97
CA VAL A 56 4.66 10.54 -4.29
C VAL A 56 5.31 9.16 -4.35
N VAL A 57 4.96 8.41 -5.38
CA VAL A 57 5.37 7.02 -5.56
C VAL A 57 6.17 6.86 -6.84
N ASP A 58 7.43 6.47 -6.68
CA ASP A 58 8.26 5.95 -7.76
C ASP A 58 8.02 4.45 -7.89
N LEU A 59 7.16 4.06 -8.84
CA LEU A 59 6.74 2.68 -9.06
C LEU A 59 7.59 2.01 -10.13
N HIS A 60 8.15 0.85 -9.80
CA HIS A 60 8.94 -0.02 -10.65
C HIS A 60 8.29 -1.40 -10.74
N CYS A 61 7.99 -1.84 -11.95
CA CYS A 61 7.47 -3.17 -12.22
C CYS A 61 8.45 -3.93 -13.10
N THR A 62 8.89 -5.10 -12.63
CA THR A 62 9.79 -5.99 -13.37
C THR A 62 9.06 -7.28 -13.68
N ARG A 63 9.19 -7.74 -14.91
CA ARG A 63 8.75 -9.07 -15.35
C ARG A 63 9.97 -9.81 -15.86
N GLN A 64 10.26 -10.95 -15.23
CA GLN A 64 11.34 -11.85 -15.60
C GLN A 64 10.74 -13.18 -16.09
N ASP A 65 11.13 -13.59 -17.29
CA ASP A 65 10.85 -14.92 -17.81
C ASP A 65 11.98 -15.87 -17.38
N LEU A 66 11.65 -16.93 -16.66
CA LEU A 66 12.62 -17.85 -16.06
C LEU A 66 13.22 -18.84 -17.06
N ARG A 67 12.53 -19.10 -18.18
CA ARG A 67 13.02 -19.99 -19.25
C ARG A 67 14.06 -19.30 -20.10
N THR A 68 13.73 -18.10 -20.57
CA THR A 68 14.55 -17.31 -21.49
C THR A 68 15.50 -16.36 -20.77
N LYS A 69 15.30 -16.15 -19.46
CA LYS A 69 15.96 -15.11 -18.66
C LYS A 69 15.69 -13.68 -19.16
N ALA A 70 14.70 -13.50 -20.04
CA ALA A 70 14.31 -12.19 -20.53
C ALA A 70 13.73 -11.34 -19.39
N VAL A 71 14.16 -10.09 -19.29
CA VAL A 71 13.69 -9.14 -18.28
C VAL A 71 13.11 -7.92 -18.97
N SER A 72 11.87 -7.57 -18.63
CA SER A 72 11.26 -6.31 -19.01
C SER A 72 10.96 -5.48 -17.77
N ARG A 73 11.27 -4.18 -17.82
CA ARG A 73 11.06 -3.25 -16.71
C ARG A 73 10.18 -2.10 -17.17
N ARG A 74 9.30 -1.64 -16.29
CA ARG A 74 8.49 -0.44 -16.47
C ARG A 74 8.58 0.42 -15.22
N ARG A 75 8.62 1.73 -15.41
CA ARG A 75 8.65 2.71 -14.34
C ARG A 75 7.60 3.77 -14.59
N VAL A 76 6.93 4.21 -13.53
CA VAL A 76 6.04 5.38 -13.56
C VAL A 76 6.13 6.12 -12.24
N ARG A 77 5.89 7.44 -12.29
CA ARG A 77 5.69 8.25 -11.09
C ARG A 77 4.20 8.50 -10.91
N ALA A 78 3.69 8.26 -9.72
CA ALA A 78 2.28 8.33 -9.40
C ALA A 78 2.05 9.02 -8.06
N ALA A 79 0.82 9.47 -7.83
CA ALA A 79 0.35 9.94 -6.53
C ALA A 79 -0.45 8.83 -5.87
N ALA A 80 -0.33 8.72 -4.55
CA ALA A 80 -1.12 7.79 -3.74
C ALA A 80 -1.63 8.47 -2.48
N GLN A 81 -2.78 8.02 -2.00
CA GLN A 81 -3.43 8.60 -0.82
C GLN A 81 -4.28 7.54 -0.10
N MET A 82 -4.57 7.80 1.17
CA MET A 82 -5.52 7.00 1.92
C MET A 82 -6.95 7.27 1.43
N ALA A 83 -7.68 6.21 1.12
CA ALA A 83 -9.09 6.23 0.79
C ALA A 83 -9.77 4.99 1.38
N GLN A 84 -10.79 5.20 2.21
CA GLN A 84 -11.57 4.10 2.83
C GLN A 84 -10.70 3.06 3.58
N GLY A 85 -9.65 3.52 4.26
CA GLY A 85 -8.73 2.66 5.01
C GLY A 85 -7.65 1.97 4.17
N LEU A 86 -7.60 2.19 2.86
CA LEU A 86 -6.58 1.64 1.98
C LEU A 86 -5.70 2.75 1.42
N TRP A 87 -4.41 2.47 1.27
CA TRP A 87 -3.50 3.32 0.52
C TRP A 87 -3.56 2.94 -0.95
N CYS A 88 -4.06 3.85 -1.78
CA CYS A 88 -4.31 3.61 -3.19
C CYS A 88 -3.61 4.64 -4.07
N GLY A 89 -3.20 4.22 -5.28
CA GLY A 89 -2.68 5.13 -6.30
C GLY A 89 -2.93 4.61 -7.72
N ASP A 90 -2.64 5.46 -8.71
CA ASP A 90 -2.92 5.19 -10.12
C ASP A 90 -1.63 5.25 -10.96
N GLY A 91 -1.18 4.09 -11.43
CA GLY A 91 0.02 3.91 -12.25
C GLY A 91 -0.25 4.09 -13.75
N ARG A 92 -1.41 4.63 -14.12
CA ARG A 92 -1.86 4.83 -15.50
C ARG A 92 -1.87 3.49 -16.27
N ALA A 93 -0.95 3.35 -17.23
CA ALA A 93 -0.81 2.14 -18.05
C ALA A 93 -0.35 0.90 -17.25
N LEU A 94 0.08 1.05 -16.00
CA LEU A 94 0.41 -0.06 -15.09
C LEU A 94 -0.78 -0.49 -14.22
N GLY A 95 -1.91 0.21 -14.31
CA GLY A 95 -3.09 -0.03 -13.50
C GLY A 95 -3.11 0.74 -12.19
N ARG A 96 -4.26 0.65 -11.51
CA ARG A 96 -4.48 1.20 -10.18
C ARG A 96 -4.11 0.15 -9.13
N TRP A 97 -3.62 0.58 -7.97
CA TRP A 97 -3.38 -0.33 -6.85
C TRP A 97 -4.05 0.17 -5.59
N CYS A 98 -4.31 -0.76 -4.67
CA CYS A 98 -4.68 -0.48 -3.29
C CYS A 98 -4.04 -1.53 -2.37
N VAL A 99 -3.68 -1.11 -1.16
CA VAL A 99 -3.11 -1.97 -0.11
C VAL A 99 -3.47 -1.40 1.26
N ASP A 100 -3.67 -2.28 2.22
CA ASP A 100 -3.75 -1.91 3.64
C ASP A 100 -2.34 -1.67 4.16
N LEU A 101 -2.12 -0.60 4.94
CA LEU A 101 -0.80 -0.29 5.50
C LEU A 101 -0.58 -1.12 6.76
N ARG A 102 -0.35 -2.42 6.53
CA ARG A 102 -0.07 -3.44 7.54
C ARG A 102 0.81 -4.51 6.91
N GLU A 103 1.77 -5.03 7.67
CA GLU A 103 2.70 -6.04 7.17
C GLU A 103 1.96 -7.27 6.60
N GLY A 104 2.39 -7.74 5.43
CA GLY A 104 1.78 -8.89 4.76
C GLY A 104 0.40 -8.64 4.13
N ALA A 105 -0.13 -7.42 4.21
CA ALA A 105 -1.38 -7.06 3.53
C ALA A 105 -1.28 -7.29 2.01
N PRO A 106 -2.36 -7.74 1.35
CA PRO A 106 -2.31 -7.99 -0.08
C PRO A 106 -2.27 -6.67 -0.88
N LEU A 107 -1.19 -6.45 -1.62
CA LEU A 107 -1.14 -5.48 -2.70
C LEU A 107 -2.01 -5.97 -3.86
N THR A 108 -3.09 -5.24 -4.13
CA THR A 108 -4.05 -5.59 -5.18
C THR A 108 -3.99 -4.57 -6.32
N TRP A 109 -3.96 -5.07 -7.54
CA TRP A 109 -3.98 -4.27 -8.77
C TRP A 109 -5.32 -4.37 -9.49
N TYR A 110 -5.72 -3.27 -10.13
CA TYR A 110 -6.92 -3.14 -10.92
C TYR A 110 -6.56 -2.63 -12.32
N GLY A 111 -6.95 -3.37 -13.36
CA GLY A 111 -6.62 -3.07 -14.75
C GLY A 111 -5.36 -3.81 -15.26
N PRO A 112 -4.76 -3.36 -16.37
CA PRO A 112 -3.61 -4.04 -16.98
C PRO A 112 -2.36 -3.86 -16.11
N THR A 113 -1.94 -4.91 -15.40
CA THR A 113 -0.81 -4.84 -14.46
C THR A 113 0.34 -5.78 -14.86
N PRO A 114 1.48 -5.24 -15.31
CA PRO A 114 2.73 -6.00 -15.44
C PRO A 114 3.48 -6.12 -14.10
N CYS A 115 2.84 -5.73 -12.98
CA CYS A 115 3.42 -5.68 -11.66
C CYS A 115 3.01 -6.91 -10.83
N ALA A 116 3.73 -7.18 -9.75
CA ALA A 116 3.38 -8.23 -8.80
C ALA A 116 2.21 -7.81 -7.90
N SER A 117 1.29 -8.73 -7.68
CA SER A 117 0.32 -8.68 -6.57
C SER A 117 0.79 -9.59 -5.43
N GLY A 118 0.12 -9.54 -4.29
CA GLY A 118 0.37 -10.46 -3.17
C GLY A 118 0.85 -9.75 -1.90
N PRO A 119 1.38 -10.49 -0.92
CA PRO A 119 1.76 -9.92 0.37
C PRO A 119 2.77 -8.78 0.20
N ALA A 120 2.39 -7.59 0.64
CA ALA A 120 3.23 -6.41 0.62
C ALA A 120 4.27 -6.50 1.75
N GLN A 121 5.50 -6.15 1.40
CA GLN A 121 6.63 -6.02 2.30
C GLN A 121 6.96 -4.54 2.41
N PHE A 122 7.10 -4.05 3.64
CA PHE A 122 7.36 -2.65 3.91
C PHE A 122 8.75 -2.46 4.52
N GLY A 123 9.41 -1.33 4.25
CA GLY A 123 10.73 -1.05 4.83
C GLY A 123 11.16 0.41 4.67
N THR A 124 12.21 0.82 5.38
CA THR A 124 12.73 2.20 5.39
C THR A 124 14.06 2.36 4.65
N GLY A 125 14.68 1.26 4.21
CA GLY A 125 15.95 1.29 3.48
C GLY A 125 17.19 1.37 4.37
N ASP A 126 17.02 1.12 5.67
CA ASP A 126 18.09 1.06 6.69
C ASP A 126 18.74 -0.33 6.76
#